data_AF-A0AAD5PF18-F1
#
_entry.id   AF-A0AAD5PF18-F1
#
_cell.length_a   1.000
_cell.length_b   1.000
_cell.length_c   1.000
_cell.angle_alpha   90.00
_cell.angle_beta   90.00
_cell.angle_gamma   90.00
#
_symmetry.space_group_name_H-M   'P 1'
#
loop_
_entity.id
_entity.type
_entity.pdbx_description
1 polymer ?
#
loop_
_entity_poly.entity_id
_entity_poly.type
_entity_poly.pdbx_seq_one_letter_code
_entity_poly.pdbx_strand_id
1 'polypeptide(L)'
;MVDRPATEKLVENAYTGTVHQAYQFLQAVEMNRKQPLSDHCIVYLAKYIADAWEPTTSDPALLDELVNLMRSLPHRVPASCPGLALLLAIYYVDRLKQLYTNIKGAPKCSLRLILVAYTVSTKYLRNNLQLIMNDRIPSTPPSDEPPSFPSSSQPQPQPTVSLGIPKGAIDPANKHQEPIMARMELELLHFLNYNLSVEEPSKLIWWAKAYENGGDNSDIIPHTGQYTSADEGDDELEDYDDQ
;
A
#
# COMPACT_ATOMS: atom_id res chain seq x y z
N MET A 1 -0.38 29.13 5.49
CA MET A 1 1.06 28.84 5.47
C MET A 1 1.25 27.66 6.42
N VAL A 2 1.20 26.44 5.87
CA VAL A 2 1.28 25.22 6.69
C VAL A 2 2.73 25.06 7.15
N ASP A 3 2.92 24.76 8.44
CA ASP A 3 4.25 24.54 9.01
C ASP A 3 4.89 23.30 8.35
N ARG A 4 5.74 23.55 7.36
CA ARG A 4 6.44 22.54 6.56
C ARG A 4 7.13 21.45 7.41
N PRO A 5 7.86 21.77 8.50
CA PRO A 5 8.54 20.73 9.29
C PRO A 5 7.57 19.82 10.06
N ALA A 6 6.40 20.32 10.46
CA ALA A 6 5.41 19.50 11.16
C ALA A 6 4.76 18.45 10.23
N THR A 7 4.51 18.84 8.98
CA THR A 7 3.89 17.95 7.98
C THR A 7 4.84 16.83 7.56
N GLU A 8 6.13 17.14 7.37
CA GLU A 8 7.16 16.13 7.04
C GLU A 8 7.26 15.06 8.13
N LYS A 9 7.27 15.48 9.41
CA LYS A 9 7.28 14.55 10.54
C LYS A 9 6.04 13.65 10.59
N LEU A 10 4.85 14.17 10.26
CA LEU A 10 3.63 13.36 10.19
C LEU A 10 3.70 12.30 9.09
N VAL A 11 4.25 12.66 7.92
CA VAL A 11 4.43 11.72 6.81
C VAL A 11 5.43 10.63 7.20
N GLU A 12 6.58 10.99 7.79
CA GLU A 12 7.56 10.01 8.28
C GLU A 12 6.96 9.07 9.32
N ASN A 13 6.21 9.61 10.27
CA ASN A 13 5.52 8.81 11.29
C ASN A 13 4.47 7.87 10.67
N ALA A 14 3.73 8.30 9.65
CA ALA A 14 2.74 7.46 8.96
C ALA A 14 3.38 6.21 8.33
N TYR A 15 4.61 6.36 7.84
CA TYR A 15 5.39 5.28 7.27
C TYR A 15 6.18 4.47 8.30
N THR A 16 6.19 4.90 9.55
CA THR A 16 6.85 4.17 10.63
C THR A 16 5.98 2.97 11.00
N GLY A 17 6.45 1.79 10.61
CA GLY A 17 5.83 0.53 10.97
C GLY A 17 6.01 0.18 12.46
N THR A 18 5.33 -0.86 12.90
CA THR A 18 5.60 -1.50 14.20
C THR A 18 6.19 -2.89 13.96
N VAL A 19 6.93 -3.42 14.94
CA VAL A 19 7.46 -4.79 14.87
C VAL A 19 6.32 -5.80 14.68
N HIS A 20 5.19 -5.58 15.35
CA HIS A 20 4.00 -6.42 15.20
C HIS A 20 3.48 -6.42 13.76
N GLN A 21 3.24 -5.23 13.19
CA GLN A 21 2.78 -5.08 11.81
C GLN A 21 3.78 -5.69 10.80
N ALA A 22 5.08 -5.56 11.07
CA ALA A 22 6.12 -6.17 10.26
C ALA A 22 6.02 -7.70 10.22
N TYR A 23 5.78 -8.35 11.37
CA TYR A 23 5.59 -9.80 11.42
C TYR A 23 4.32 -10.25 10.71
N GLN A 24 3.24 -9.48 10.82
CA GLN A 24 2.00 -9.74 10.07
C GLN A 24 2.23 -9.65 8.56
N PHE A 25 2.99 -8.66 8.09
CA PHE A 25 3.37 -8.57 6.68
C PHE A 25 4.28 -9.71 6.23
N LEU A 26 5.26 -10.10 7.05
CA LEU A 26 6.12 -11.25 6.75
C LEU A 26 5.29 -12.53 6.57
N GLN A 27 4.34 -12.77 7.49
CA GLN A 27 3.42 -13.90 7.39
C GLN A 27 2.58 -13.84 6.10
N ALA A 28 2.01 -12.69 5.76
CA ALA A 28 1.24 -12.53 4.52
C ALA A 28 2.09 -12.78 3.26
N VAL A 29 3.35 -12.31 3.26
CA VAL A 29 4.31 -12.56 2.17
C VAL A 29 4.62 -14.05 2.03
N GLU A 30 4.86 -14.74 3.14
CA GLU A 30 5.11 -16.19 3.17
C GLU A 30 3.88 -16.97 2.68
N MET A 31 2.68 -16.59 3.13
CA MET A 31 1.42 -17.17 2.67
C MET A 31 1.26 -17.01 1.15
N ASN A 32 1.54 -15.83 0.61
CA ASN A 32 1.43 -15.57 -0.83
C ASN A 32 2.53 -16.28 -1.66
N ARG A 33 3.62 -16.72 -1.02
CA ARG A 33 4.81 -17.30 -1.70
C ARG A 33 5.34 -16.42 -2.83
N LYS A 34 5.20 -15.09 -2.69
CA LYS A 34 5.54 -14.08 -3.71
C LYS A 34 4.89 -14.31 -5.07
N GLN A 35 3.78 -15.03 -5.14
CA GLN A 35 3.06 -15.23 -6.39
C GLN A 35 2.42 -13.91 -6.84
N PRO A 36 2.40 -13.63 -8.15
CA PRO A 36 1.58 -12.54 -8.69
C PRO A 36 0.10 -12.87 -8.48
N LEU A 37 -0.75 -11.84 -8.44
CA LEU A 37 -2.20 -12.04 -8.52
C LEU A 37 -2.56 -12.56 -9.91
N SER A 38 -3.55 -13.45 -10.00
CA SER A 38 -4.10 -13.86 -11.29
C SER A 38 -4.70 -12.71 -12.07
N ASP A 39 -4.76 -12.86 -13.39
CA ASP A 39 -5.40 -11.89 -14.29
C ASP A 39 -6.88 -11.67 -13.94
N HIS A 40 -7.60 -12.73 -13.55
CA HIS A 40 -9.01 -12.62 -13.16
C HIS A 40 -9.18 -11.77 -11.89
N CYS A 41 -8.30 -11.93 -10.92
CA CYS A 41 -8.28 -11.10 -9.71
C CYS A 41 -8.00 -9.63 -10.06
N ILE A 42 -7.03 -9.36 -10.94
CA ILE A 42 -6.72 -7.98 -11.38
C ILE A 42 -7.93 -7.33 -12.07
N VAL A 43 -8.61 -8.05 -12.97
CA VAL A 43 -9.80 -7.53 -13.67
C VAL A 43 -10.92 -7.21 -12.68
N TYR A 44 -11.14 -8.09 -11.71
CA TYR A 44 -12.13 -7.87 -10.65
C TYR A 44 -11.81 -6.62 -9.83
N LEU A 45 -10.56 -6.49 -9.35
CA LEU A 45 -10.13 -5.35 -8.56
C LEU A 45 -10.25 -4.04 -9.35
N ALA A 46 -9.89 -4.04 -10.63
CA ALA A 46 -10.03 -2.89 -11.51
C ALA A 46 -11.49 -2.47 -11.65
N LYS A 47 -12.39 -3.43 -11.90
CA LYS A 47 -13.83 -3.19 -11.98
C LYS A 47 -14.39 -2.64 -10.67
N TYR A 48 -14.06 -3.27 -9.55
CA TYR A 48 -14.48 -2.83 -8.22
C TYR A 48 -14.11 -1.37 -7.96
N ILE A 49 -12.89 -0.95 -8.28
CA ILE A 49 -12.45 0.45 -8.11
C ILE A 49 -13.19 1.40 -9.04
N ALA A 50 -13.39 1.01 -10.31
CA ALA A 50 -14.15 1.80 -11.27
C ALA A 50 -15.59 2.03 -10.78
N ASP A 51 -16.26 0.97 -10.34
CA ASP A 51 -17.64 1.03 -9.86
C ASP A 51 -17.75 1.87 -8.56
N ALA A 52 -16.77 1.75 -7.64
CA ALA A 52 -16.79 2.48 -6.37
C ALA A 52 -16.57 4.00 -6.52
N TRP A 53 -15.72 4.41 -7.46
CA TRP A 53 -15.25 5.80 -7.57
C TRP A 53 -15.77 6.55 -8.80
N GLU A 54 -16.13 5.83 -9.85
CA GLU A 54 -16.59 6.36 -11.14
C GLU A 54 -17.87 5.64 -11.63
N PRO A 55 -18.92 5.46 -10.79
CA PRO A 55 -20.10 4.62 -11.11
C PRO A 55 -20.91 5.10 -12.32
N THR A 56 -20.80 6.39 -12.67
CA THR A 56 -21.52 6.98 -13.80
C THR A 56 -20.88 6.61 -15.15
N THR A 57 -19.72 5.96 -15.13
CA THR A 57 -18.87 5.72 -16.29
C THR A 57 -18.81 4.22 -16.55
N SER A 58 -19.82 3.68 -17.25
CA SER A 58 -19.74 2.32 -17.83
C SER A 58 -18.84 2.30 -19.07
N ASP A 59 -17.67 2.95 -18.97
CA ASP A 59 -16.72 3.07 -20.07
C ASP A 59 -15.79 1.84 -20.05
N PRO A 60 -15.93 0.91 -21.01
CA PRO A 60 -15.05 -0.26 -21.09
C PRO A 60 -13.58 0.14 -21.29
N ALA A 61 -13.30 1.29 -21.91
CA ALA A 61 -11.94 1.77 -22.10
C ALA A 61 -11.26 2.14 -20.77
N LEU A 62 -12.02 2.68 -19.81
CA LEU A 62 -11.50 2.98 -18.47
C LEU A 62 -11.11 1.70 -17.73
N LEU A 63 -11.93 0.66 -17.83
CA LEU A 63 -11.63 -0.64 -17.23
C LEU A 63 -10.34 -1.23 -17.82
N ASP A 64 -10.20 -1.20 -19.15
CA ASP A 64 -8.99 -1.65 -19.83
C ASP A 64 -7.76 -0.82 -19.40
N GLU A 65 -7.90 0.51 -19.29
CA GLU A 65 -6.86 1.39 -18.77
C GLU A 65 -6.45 1.01 -17.33
N LEU A 66 -7.40 0.73 -16.45
CA LEU A 66 -7.15 0.33 -15.06
C LEU A 66 -6.45 -1.03 -14.97
N VAL A 67 -6.92 -2.01 -15.72
CA VAL A 67 -6.32 -3.35 -15.77
C VAL A 67 -4.87 -3.26 -16.28
N ASN A 68 -4.65 -2.51 -17.36
CA ASN A 68 -3.31 -2.29 -17.92
C ASN A 68 -2.41 -1.54 -16.93
N LEU A 69 -2.95 -0.54 -16.23
CA LEU A 69 -2.22 0.15 -15.18
C LEU A 69 -1.80 -0.83 -14.08
N MET A 70 -2.73 -1.59 -13.50
CA MET A 70 -2.47 -2.54 -12.41
C MET A 70 -1.43 -3.59 -12.78
N ARG A 71 -1.47 -4.14 -14.00
CA ARG A 71 -0.43 -5.05 -14.53
C ARG A 71 0.94 -4.40 -14.66
N SER A 72 0.97 -3.11 -14.98
CA SER A 72 2.22 -2.36 -15.18
C SER A 72 2.82 -1.80 -13.88
N LEU A 73 2.04 -1.70 -12.79
CA LEU A 73 2.48 -1.14 -11.51
C LEU A 73 3.77 -1.76 -10.96
N PRO A 74 3.98 -3.10 -10.98
CA PRO A 74 5.23 -3.71 -10.48
C PRO A 74 6.49 -3.22 -11.21
N HIS A 75 6.36 -2.85 -12.49
CA HIS A 75 7.45 -2.35 -13.31
C HIS A 75 7.68 -0.85 -13.10
N ARG A 76 6.64 -0.10 -12.77
CA ARG A 76 6.69 1.36 -12.52
C ARG A 76 7.19 1.69 -11.12
N VAL A 77 6.77 0.92 -10.13
CA VAL A 77 7.09 1.12 -8.71
C VAL A 77 7.57 -0.22 -8.14
N PRO A 78 8.89 -0.44 -8.04
CA PRO A 78 9.45 -1.71 -7.59
C PRO A 78 9.06 -2.06 -6.15
N ALA A 79 8.34 -3.17 -5.98
CA ALA A 79 7.89 -3.69 -4.69
C ALA A 79 8.46 -5.08 -4.43
N SER A 80 8.82 -5.38 -3.19
CA SER A 80 9.31 -6.72 -2.79
C SER A 80 8.23 -7.80 -2.94
N CYS A 81 6.95 -7.43 -2.86
CA CYS A 81 5.78 -8.29 -3.03
C CYS A 81 4.65 -7.52 -3.73
N PRO A 82 4.68 -7.44 -5.07
CA PRO A 82 3.76 -6.58 -5.83
C PRO A 82 2.28 -6.93 -5.65
N GLY A 83 1.93 -8.22 -5.55
CA GLY A 83 0.54 -8.64 -5.33
C GLY A 83 -0.01 -8.16 -3.98
N LEU A 84 0.77 -8.32 -2.89
CA LEU A 84 0.39 -7.80 -1.58
C LEU A 84 0.33 -6.27 -1.57
N ALA A 85 1.27 -5.59 -2.22
CA ALA A 85 1.24 -4.13 -2.35
C ALA A 85 -0.02 -3.64 -3.10
N LEU A 86 -0.48 -4.37 -4.13
CA LEU A 86 -1.70 -4.06 -4.83
C LEU A 86 -2.94 -4.30 -3.95
N LEU A 87 -3.00 -5.41 -3.22
CA LEU A 87 -4.11 -5.67 -2.29
C LEU A 87 -4.20 -4.61 -1.18
N LEU A 88 -3.06 -4.17 -0.65
CA LEU A 88 -3.00 -3.06 0.30
C LEU A 88 -3.46 -1.74 -0.33
N ALA A 89 -3.11 -1.49 -1.59
CA ALA A 89 -3.56 -0.32 -2.32
C ALA A 89 -5.09 -0.30 -2.43
N ILE A 90 -5.68 -1.43 -2.82
CA ILE A 90 -7.15 -1.55 -2.91
C ILE A 90 -7.78 -1.37 -1.52
N TYR A 91 -7.21 -2.00 -0.49
CA TYR A 91 -7.66 -1.83 0.90
C TYR A 91 -7.67 -0.36 1.34
N TYR A 92 -6.63 0.42 1.04
CA TYR A 92 -6.62 1.84 1.37
C TYR A 92 -7.65 2.65 0.58
N VAL A 93 -7.88 2.29 -0.67
CA VAL A 93 -8.89 2.96 -1.51
C VAL A 93 -10.31 2.63 -1.05
N ASP A 94 -10.58 1.39 -0.65
CA ASP A 94 -11.86 1.00 -0.04
C ASP A 94 -12.07 1.72 1.31
N ARG A 95 -11.05 1.72 2.17
CA ARG A 95 -11.12 2.46 3.45
C ARG A 95 -11.38 3.96 3.23
N LEU A 96 -10.79 4.55 2.20
CA LEU A 96 -11.10 5.93 1.81
C LEU A 96 -12.57 6.09 1.41
N LYS A 97 -13.12 5.13 0.66
CA LYS A 97 -14.52 5.15 0.25
C LYS A 97 -15.46 5.04 1.47
N GLN A 98 -15.12 4.20 2.44
CA GLN A 98 -15.88 4.06 3.69
C GLN A 98 -15.86 5.34 4.53
N LEU A 99 -14.69 6.01 4.63
CA LEU A 99 -14.58 7.29 5.35
C LEU A 99 -15.34 8.44 4.67
N TYR A 100 -15.50 8.37 3.33
CA TYR A 100 -16.07 9.43 2.53
C TYR A 100 -17.11 8.90 1.53
N THR A 101 -18.17 8.28 2.04
CA THR A 101 -19.20 7.54 1.26
C THR A 101 -19.82 8.34 0.11
N ASN A 102 -20.00 9.64 0.29
CA ASN A 102 -20.64 10.53 -0.68
C ASN A 102 -19.69 11.14 -1.72
N ILE A 103 -18.38 10.92 -1.60
CA ILE A 103 -17.44 11.46 -2.58
C ILE A 103 -17.47 10.58 -3.83
N LYS A 104 -17.78 11.24 -4.95
CA LYS A 104 -17.55 10.72 -6.29
C LYS A 104 -16.29 11.37 -6.83
N GLY A 105 -15.46 10.58 -7.49
CA GLY A 105 -14.26 11.12 -8.09
C GLY A 105 -14.54 11.85 -9.40
N ALA A 106 -13.60 12.70 -9.80
CA ALA A 106 -13.59 13.25 -11.16
C ALA A 106 -13.31 12.13 -12.17
N PRO A 107 -13.67 12.30 -13.45
CA PRO A 107 -13.33 11.31 -14.49
C PRO A 107 -11.84 10.93 -14.44
N LYS A 108 -11.57 9.63 -14.56
CA LYS A 108 -10.23 9.03 -14.50
C LYS A 108 -9.51 9.26 -13.15
N CYS A 109 -10.24 9.49 -12.06
CA CYS A 109 -9.62 9.57 -10.73
C CYS A 109 -9.10 8.20 -10.26
N SER A 110 -9.78 7.12 -10.61
CA SER A 110 -9.46 5.74 -10.21
C SER A 110 -8.02 5.37 -10.57
N LEU A 111 -7.57 5.75 -11.78
CA LEU A 111 -6.20 5.54 -12.26
C LEU A 111 -5.15 6.24 -11.38
N ARG A 112 -5.41 7.50 -11.02
CA ARG A 112 -4.50 8.28 -10.16
C ARG A 112 -4.51 7.73 -8.73
N LEU A 113 -5.70 7.38 -8.26
CA LEU A 113 -5.94 6.86 -6.92
C LEU A 113 -5.25 5.51 -6.70
N ILE A 114 -5.36 4.57 -7.64
CA ILE A 114 -4.68 3.28 -7.52
C ILE A 114 -3.16 3.44 -7.61
N LEU A 115 -2.66 4.32 -8.48
CA LEU A 115 -1.23 4.57 -8.62
C LEU A 115 -0.61 5.13 -7.32
N VAL A 116 -1.27 6.12 -6.70
CA VAL A 116 -0.79 6.70 -5.44
C VAL A 116 -0.93 5.70 -4.30
N ALA A 117 -2.05 4.99 -4.19
CA ALA A 117 -2.26 3.99 -3.15
C ALA A 117 -1.25 2.83 -3.24
N TYR A 118 -0.89 2.39 -4.45
CA TYR A 118 0.16 1.39 -4.67
C TYR A 118 1.55 1.89 -4.27
N THR A 119 1.83 3.17 -4.53
CA THR A 119 3.09 3.80 -4.13
C THR A 119 3.21 3.85 -2.60
N VAL A 120 2.16 4.32 -1.92
CA VAL A 120 2.07 4.35 -0.44
C VAL A 120 2.23 2.93 0.13
N SER A 121 1.50 1.96 -0.42
CA SER A 121 1.55 0.56 0.02
C SER A 121 2.94 -0.05 -0.13
N THR A 122 3.62 0.24 -1.23
CA THR A 122 4.98 -0.24 -1.47
C THR A 122 5.97 0.34 -0.47
N LYS A 123 5.89 1.64 -0.20
CA LYS A 123 6.75 2.31 0.80
C LYS A 123 6.51 1.74 2.19
N TYR A 124 5.25 1.65 2.60
CA TYR A 124 4.88 1.16 3.93
C TYR A 124 5.28 -0.31 4.14
N LEU A 125 5.01 -1.18 3.17
CA LEU A 125 5.41 -2.58 3.21
C LEU A 125 6.94 -2.72 3.31
N ARG A 126 7.69 -1.95 2.51
CA ARG A 126 9.16 -1.96 2.54
C ARG A 126 9.69 -1.57 3.91
N ASN A 127 9.21 -0.47 4.48
CA ASN A 127 9.67 0.03 5.78
C ASN A 127 9.41 -0.98 6.90
N ASN A 128 8.21 -1.58 6.92
CA ASN A 128 7.89 -2.62 7.90
C ASN A 128 8.82 -3.83 7.76
N LEU A 129 9.03 -4.36 6.56
CA LEU A 129 9.92 -5.52 6.36
C LEU A 129 11.39 -5.22 6.68
N GLN A 130 11.83 -3.96 6.50
CA GLN A 130 13.17 -3.53 6.89
C GLN A 130 13.39 -3.55 8.41
N LEU A 131 12.34 -3.33 9.23
CA LEU A 131 12.46 -3.45 10.70
C LEU A 131 12.98 -4.83 11.10
N ILE A 132 12.42 -5.90 10.52
CA ILE A 132 12.82 -7.28 10.81
C ILE A 132 14.24 -7.57 10.31
N MET A 133 14.63 -7.01 9.16
CA MET A 133 15.98 -7.21 8.62
C MET A 133 17.04 -6.56 9.51
N ASN A 134 16.75 -5.37 10.04
CA ASN A 134 17.67 -4.64 10.91
C ASN A 134 17.78 -5.28 12.29
N ASP A 135 16.69 -5.82 12.85
CA ASP A 135 16.70 -6.52 14.15
C ASP A 135 17.44 -7.89 14.09
N ARG A 136 17.58 -8.48 12.90
CA ARG A 136 18.28 -9.78 12.71
C ARG A 136 19.80 -9.65 12.59
N ILE A 137 20.36 -8.44 12.58
CA ILE A 137 21.80 -8.24 12.69
C ILE A 137 22.09 -8.00 14.18
N PRO A 138 22.51 -9.03 14.95
CA PRO A 138 23.13 -8.75 16.23
C PRO A 138 24.34 -7.86 15.93
N SER A 139 24.31 -6.63 16.42
CA SER A 139 25.50 -5.82 16.60
C SER A 139 26.49 -6.68 17.37
N THR A 140 27.51 -7.18 16.69
CA THR A 140 28.69 -7.76 17.33
C THR A 140 29.10 -6.81 18.45
N PRO A 141 29.25 -7.28 19.70
CA PRO A 141 29.76 -6.43 20.76
C PRO A 141 31.13 -5.90 20.32
N PRO A 142 31.47 -4.64 20.66
CA PRO A 142 32.81 -4.12 20.42
C PRO A 142 33.79 -5.03 21.14
N SER A 143 34.60 -5.75 20.37
CA SER A 143 35.68 -6.55 20.93
C SER A 143 36.67 -5.59 21.56
N ASP A 144 36.75 -5.63 22.89
CA ASP A 144 37.80 -4.99 23.68
C ASP A 144 39.16 -5.52 23.20
N GLU A 145 39.92 -4.70 22.47
CA GLU A 145 41.36 -4.87 22.33
C GLU A 145 42.07 -3.53 22.64
N PRO A 146 43.04 -3.52 23.58
CA PRO A 146 43.65 -2.30 24.13
C PRO A 146 44.70 -1.64 23.19
N PRO A 147 45.13 -0.39 23.49
CA PRO A 147 45.71 0.51 22.49
C PRO A 147 47.22 0.31 22.30
N SER A 148 47.68 0.42 21.06
CA SER A 148 49.09 0.63 20.72
C SER A 148 49.21 1.78 19.71
N PHE A 149 49.87 2.86 20.12
CA PHE A 149 50.20 4.06 19.33
C PHE A 149 51.42 3.82 18.39
N PRO A 150 51.96 4.84 17.69
CA PRO A 150 51.52 5.34 16.40
C PRO A 150 52.63 5.20 15.34
N SER A 151 52.30 5.22 14.04
CA SER A 151 53.28 5.73 13.07
C SER A 151 52.63 6.25 11.79
N SER A 152 52.99 7.50 11.52
CA SER A 152 52.62 8.30 10.35
C SER A 152 53.45 7.88 9.14
N SER A 153 52.81 7.73 7.96
CA SER A 153 53.32 8.19 6.65
C SER A 153 52.35 7.81 5.51
N GLN A 154 51.62 8.82 5.02
CA GLN A 154 51.26 9.20 3.64
C GLN A 154 51.09 8.18 2.46
N PRO A 155 50.36 8.59 1.38
CA PRO A 155 49.41 7.74 0.68
C PRO A 155 49.93 7.17 -0.66
N GLN A 156 49.44 5.98 -1.02
CA GLN A 156 49.48 5.49 -2.41
C GLN A 156 48.08 5.09 -2.90
N PRO A 157 47.75 5.36 -4.17
CA PRO A 157 46.40 5.22 -4.72
C PRO A 157 46.08 3.76 -5.03
N GLN A 158 44.90 3.31 -4.59
CA GLN A 158 44.32 2.04 -5.03
C GLN A 158 43.39 2.26 -6.24
N PRO A 159 43.33 1.32 -7.19
CA PRO A 159 42.45 1.40 -8.34
C PRO A 159 41.00 1.14 -7.92
N THR A 160 40.14 2.15 -8.11
CA THR A 160 38.69 2.03 -7.94
C THR A 160 38.13 1.07 -8.97
N VAL A 161 37.77 -0.14 -8.53
CA VAL A 161 36.93 -1.05 -9.30
C VAL A 161 35.49 -0.55 -9.16
N SER A 162 35.12 0.42 -9.99
CA SER A 162 33.72 0.84 -10.13
C SER A 162 32.93 -0.30 -10.78
N LEU A 163 32.14 -1.02 -9.98
CA LEU A 163 31.06 -1.84 -10.49
C LEU A 163 30.05 -0.89 -11.16
N GLY A 164 30.08 -0.85 -12.49
CA GLY A 164 29.22 -0.02 -13.31
C GLY A 164 27.76 -0.39 -13.10
N ILE A 165 27.01 0.49 -12.43
CA ILE A 165 25.56 0.56 -12.57
C ILE A 165 25.30 1.19 -13.95
N PRO A 166 24.55 0.54 -14.87
CA PRO A 166 24.24 1.13 -16.16
C PRO A 166 23.38 2.39 -15.97
N LYS A 167 24.01 3.53 -16.24
CA LYS A 167 23.36 4.82 -16.40
C LYS A 167 22.65 4.79 -17.77
N GLY A 168 21.40 4.34 -17.79
CA GLY A 168 20.57 4.24 -18.98
C GLY A 168 19.25 4.97 -18.80
N ALA A 169 19.12 6.12 -19.49
CA ALA A 169 17.88 6.79 -19.89
C ALA A 169 16.86 7.14 -18.80
N ILE A 170 17.11 8.24 -18.07
CA ILE A 170 16.00 9.06 -17.55
C ILE A 170 15.71 10.11 -18.62
N ASP A 171 14.61 9.92 -19.34
CA ASP A 171 14.05 10.91 -20.23
C ASP A 171 13.79 12.23 -19.46
N PRO A 172 14.22 13.40 -19.97
CA PRO A 172 14.07 14.68 -19.29
C PRO A 172 12.61 15.21 -19.20
N ALA A 173 11.62 14.43 -19.63
CA ALA A 173 10.21 14.82 -19.62
C ALA A 173 9.50 14.68 -18.25
N ASN A 174 10.13 14.09 -17.23
CA ASN A 174 9.41 13.64 -16.02
C ASN A 174 9.56 14.53 -14.77
N LYS A 175 10.22 15.70 -14.86
CA LYS A 175 10.46 16.59 -13.70
C LYS A 175 9.18 17.20 -13.09
N HIS A 176 8.07 17.20 -13.82
CA HIS A 176 6.77 17.70 -13.34
C HIS A 176 5.87 16.64 -12.70
N GLN A 177 6.17 15.35 -12.89
CA GLN A 177 5.33 14.27 -12.36
C GLN A 177 5.63 13.98 -10.89
N GLU A 178 6.90 14.07 -10.49
CA GLU A 178 7.39 13.94 -9.11
C GLU A 178 6.62 14.84 -8.10
N PRO A 179 6.49 16.17 -8.31
CA PRO A 179 5.77 17.02 -7.37
C PRO A 179 4.26 16.74 -7.32
N ILE A 180 3.66 16.26 -8.43
CA ILE A 180 2.23 15.90 -8.47
C ILE A 180 2.00 14.60 -7.69
N MET A 181 2.85 13.59 -7.87
CA MET A 181 2.76 12.33 -7.12
C MET A 181 2.98 12.55 -5.63
N ALA A 182 3.98 13.35 -5.24
CA ALA A 182 4.23 13.68 -3.84
C ALA A 182 3.05 14.40 -3.19
N ARG A 183 2.38 15.29 -3.94
CA ARG A 183 1.17 15.97 -3.47
C ARG A 183 0.00 14.99 -3.28
N MET A 184 -0.27 14.14 -4.27
CA MET A 184 -1.35 13.15 -4.16
C MET A 184 -1.09 12.16 -3.02
N GLU A 185 0.18 11.79 -2.80
CA GLU A 185 0.59 10.94 -1.68
C GLU A 185 0.26 11.62 -0.34
N LEU A 186 0.62 12.89 -0.19
CA LEU A 186 0.29 13.65 1.02
C LEU A 186 -1.23 13.76 1.24
N GLU A 187 -2.00 14.03 0.18
CA GLU A 187 -3.46 14.10 0.25
C GLU A 187 -4.06 12.74 0.67
N LEU A 188 -3.60 11.63 0.08
CA LEU A 188 -4.04 10.29 0.46
C LEU A 188 -3.73 9.98 1.94
N LEU A 189 -2.50 10.27 2.39
CA LEU A 189 -2.12 10.07 3.79
C LEU A 189 -2.99 10.90 4.72
N HIS A 190 -3.27 12.15 4.35
CA HIS A 190 -4.15 13.03 5.12
C HIS A 190 -5.56 12.43 5.25
N PHE A 191 -6.16 11.96 4.16
CA PHE A 191 -7.48 11.34 4.19
C PHE A 191 -7.53 10.03 4.97
N LEU A 192 -6.41 9.30 5.06
CA LEU A 192 -6.29 8.09 5.90
C LEU A 192 -5.93 8.42 7.37
N ASN A 193 -5.95 9.70 7.75
CA ASN A 193 -5.52 10.18 9.07
C ASN A 193 -4.11 9.73 9.44
N TYR A 194 -3.21 9.66 8.46
CA TYR A 194 -1.82 9.19 8.60
C TYR A 194 -1.68 7.78 9.20
N ASN A 195 -2.76 7.00 9.23
CA ASN A 195 -2.76 5.64 9.76
C ASN A 195 -2.77 4.64 8.60
N LEU A 196 -1.62 4.02 8.33
CA LEU A 196 -1.46 2.98 7.32
C LEU A 196 -1.54 1.55 7.89
N SER A 197 -1.81 1.39 9.19
CA SER A 197 -1.84 0.07 9.82
C SER A 197 -2.96 -0.78 9.23
N VAL A 198 -2.68 -2.07 9.08
CA VAL A 198 -3.61 -3.05 8.49
C VAL A 198 -3.76 -4.19 9.47
N GLU A 199 -4.97 -4.39 9.98
CA GLU A 199 -5.21 -5.30 11.10
C GLU A 199 -4.76 -6.74 10.81
N GLU A 200 -5.11 -7.28 9.65
CA GLU A 200 -4.74 -8.64 9.23
C GLU A 200 -4.42 -8.72 7.73
N PRO A 201 -3.19 -8.38 7.32
CA PRO A 201 -2.77 -8.44 5.91
C PRO A 201 -2.93 -9.84 5.28
N SER A 202 -2.84 -10.89 6.10
CA SER A 202 -3.04 -12.29 5.69
C SER A 202 -4.46 -12.56 5.18
N LYS A 203 -5.48 -11.84 5.68
CA LYS A 203 -6.86 -11.97 5.18
C LYS A 203 -6.98 -11.51 3.73
N LEU A 204 -6.23 -10.48 3.33
CA LEU A 204 -6.20 -10.02 1.94
C LEU A 204 -5.65 -11.09 0.98
N ILE A 205 -4.59 -11.79 1.40
CA ILE A 205 -4.01 -12.90 0.63
C ILE A 205 -4.99 -14.08 0.58
N TRP A 206 -5.61 -14.41 1.71
CA TRP A 206 -6.58 -15.49 1.77
C TRP A 206 -7.77 -15.22 0.85
N TRP A 207 -8.31 -14.00 0.89
CA TRP A 207 -9.38 -13.56 -0.01
C TRP A 207 -8.99 -13.72 -1.49
N ALA A 208 -7.80 -13.23 -1.87
CA ALA A 208 -7.34 -13.32 -3.26
C ALA A 208 -7.25 -14.78 -3.74
N LYS A 209 -6.77 -15.68 -2.89
CA LYS A 209 -6.71 -17.12 -3.19
C LYS A 209 -8.08 -17.79 -3.23
N ALA A 210 -8.98 -17.41 -2.33
CA ALA A 210 -10.34 -17.94 -2.30
C ALA A 210 -11.11 -17.57 -3.58
N TYR A 211 -10.95 -16.32 -4.03
CA TYR A 211 -11.50 -15.83 -5.29
C TYR A 211 -11.00 -16.61 -6.50
N GLU A 212 -9.71 -16.97 -6.52
CA GLU A 212 -9.11 -17.77 -7.61
C GLU A 212 -9.63 -19.21 -7.66
N ASN A 213 -9.99 -19.78 -6.52
CA ASN A 213 -10.50 -21.15 -6.42
C ASN A 213 -12.01 -21.27 -6.70
N GLY A 214 -12.65 -20.20 -7.20
CA GLY A 214 -14.09 -20.19 -7.50
C GLY A 214 -14.96 -20.18 -6.24
N GLY A 215 -14.44 -19.70 -5.11
CA GLY A 215 -15.26 -19.49 -3.92
C GLY A 215 -16.29 -18.39 -4.17
N ASP A 216 -17.56 -18.67 -3.87
CA ASP A 216 -18.72 -17.76 -3.94
C ASP A 216 -18.66 -16.58 -2.93
N ASN A 217 -17.48 -16.22 -2.43
CA ASN A 217 -17.29 -15.05 -1.58
C ASN A 217 -17.27 -13.79 -2.45
N SER A 218 -18.46 -13.38 -2.88
CA SER A 218 -18.71 -12.05 -3.47
C SER A 218 -18.55 -10.92 -2.47
N ASP A 219 -18.38 -11.24 -1.18
CA ASP A 219 -18.15 -10.24 -0.16
C ASP A 219 -16.80 -9.57 -0.39
N ILE A 220 -16.90 -8.25 -0.49
CA ILE A 220 -15.86 -7.27 -0.72
C ILE A 220 -14.65 -7.61 0.14
N ILE A 221 -13.46 -7.41 -0.43
CA ILE A 221 -12.13 -7.55 0.19
C ILE A 221 -12.24 -7.36 1.70
N PRO A 222 -11.77 -8.33 2.51
CA PRO A 222 -12.18 -8.48 3.92
C PRO A 222 -12.24 -7.13 4.62
N HIS A 223 -13.47 -6.73 4.94
CA HIS A 223 -13.79 -5.39 5.42
C HIS A 223 -12.90 -4.98 6.60
N THR A 224 -12.46 -3.72 6.55
CA THR A 224 -11.82 -3.00 7.65
C THR A 224 -12.80 -2.72 8.78
N GLY A 225 -12.98 -3.69 9.66
CA GLY A 225 -13.64 -3.48 10.94
C GLY A 225 -15.17 -3.45 10.86
N GLN A 226 -15.77 -4.09 11.86
CA GLN A 226 -17.19 -4.13 12.13
C GLN A 226 -17.74 -2.70 12.33
N TYR A 227 -18.62 -2.24 11.44
CA TYR A 227 -19.74 -1.39 11.87
C TYR A 227 -20.95 -2.31 11.94
N THR A 228 -21.18 -2.92 13.11
CA THR A 228 -22.45 -3.56 13.40
C THR A 228 -23.49 -2.45 13.35
N SER A 229 -24.30 -2.43 12.29
CA SER A 229 -25.59 -1.74 12.30
C SER A 229 -26.39 -2.37 13.45
N ALA A 230 -26.32 -1.74 14.62
CA ALA A 230 -27.19 -2.08 15.71
C ALA A 230 -28.60 -1.69 15.29
N ASP A 231 -29.44 -2.71 15.15
CA ASP A 231 -30.76 -2.75 15.78
C ASP A 231 -31.76 -1.67 15.28
N GLU A 232 -32.26 -1.86 14.06
CA GLU A 232 -33.61 -1.40 13.72
C GLU A 232 -34.59 -2.43 14.32
N GLY A 233 -34.84 -2.28 15.63
CA GLY A 233 -35.98 -2.88 16.30
C GLY A 233 -37.25 -2.20 15.78
N ASP A 234 -37.91 -2.90 14.87
CA ASP A 234 -39.23 -2.60 14.32
C ASP A 234 -40.26 -2.88 15.42
N ASP A 235 -40.60 -1.85 16.20
CA ASP A 235 -41.67 -1.92 17.20
C ASP A 235 -43.02 -1.93 16.46
N GLU A 236 -43.44 -3.10 15.98
CA GLU A 236 -44.80 -3.29 15.48
C GLU A 236 -45.82 -2.99 16.59
N LEU A 237 -46.61 -1.93 16.37
CA LEU A 237 -47.83 -1.61 17.11
C LEU A 237 -48.88 -2.70 16.84
N GLU A 238 -49.03 -3.66 17.77
CA GLU A 238 -50.21 -4.51 17.79
C GLU A 238 -51.39 -3.71 18.38
N ASP A 239 -52.30 -3.31 17.49
CA ASP A 239 -53.61 -2.78 17.80
C ASP A 239 -54.44 -3.84 18.56
N TYR A 240 -54.81 -3.52 19.81
CA TYR A 240 -55.80 -4.29 20.56
C TYR A 240 -57.21 -3.92 20.09
N ASP A 241 -57.73 -4.66 19.13
CA ASP A 241 -59.17 -4.84 18.96
C ASP A 241 -59.57 -6.18 19.57
N ASP A 242 -60.37 -6.18 20.65
CA ASP A 242 -61.45 -7.16 20.81
C ASP A 242 -62.43 -6.77 21.94
N GLN A 243 -63.69 -6.63 21.52
CA GLN A 243 -64.96 -7.11 22.13
C GLN A 243 -65.28 -6.92 23.61
#